data_AF-A0A821Y6J5-F1
#
_entry.id   AF-A0A821Y6J5-F1
#
_cell.length_a   1.000
_cell.length_b   1.000
_cell.length_c   1.000
_cell.angle_alpha   90.00
_cell.angle_beta   90.00
_cell.angle_gamma   90.00
#
_symmetry.space_group_name_H-M   'P 1'
#
loop_
_entity.id
_entity.type
_entity.pdbx_description
1 polymer ?
#
loop_
_entity_poly.entity_id
_entity_poly.type
_entity_poly.pdbx_seq_one_letter_code
_entity_poly.pdbx_strand_id
1 'polypeptide(L)'
;MPQGPAGLCGPPPIDKPFECCKMPHLFTSEERAECGFEEPTDGKPRRPIDCSKLICLMNKKNLMKDDKNVDLDAVSDYLDKWTAENADFKDTVDKAKERCLKEDVSGPPEACLPDRIVTCMFFETFNNCPKWEENEKCDKMKTHMEQCRARLT
;
A
#
# COMPACT_ATOMS: atom_id res chain seq x y z
N MET A 1 17.97 4.99 -16.87
CA MET A 1 16.57 4.63 -17.18
C MET A 1 15.89 5.87 -17.75
N PRO A 2 14.99 5.74 -18.74
CA PRO A 2 14.44 6.90 -19.46
C PRO A 2 13.63 7.79 -18.51
N GLN A 3 13.85 9.09 -18.62
CA GLN A 3 13.12 10.11 -17.86
C GLN A 3 11.69 10.16 -18.41
N GLY A 4 10.71 9.85 -17.56
CA GLY A 4 9.29 9.99 -17.90
C GLY A 4 8.89 11.47 -18.09
N PRO A 5 7.73 11.74 -18.71
CA PRO A 5 7.28 13.08 -19.04
C PRO A 5 7.27 14.03 -17.83
N ALA A 6 7.55 15.32 -18.10
CA ALA A 6 7.58 16.39 -17.12
C ALA A 6 6.26 16.44 -16.33
N GLY A 7 6.34 16.28 -15.01
CA GLY A 7 5.19 16.18 -14.11
C GLY A 7 5.13 14.85 -13.34
N LEU A 8 5.84 13.81 -13.81
CA LEU A 8 6.02 12.59 -13.03
C LEU A 8 7.14 12.78 -12.00
N CYS A 9 6.81 12.47 -10.75
CA CYS A 9 7.79 12.29 -9.70
C CYS A 9 8.90 11.34 -10.21
N GLY A 10 10.16 11.80 -10.21
CA GLY A 10 11.29 10.95 -10.59
C GLY A 10 11.37 9.72 -9.67
N PRO A 11 12.19 8.71 -10.03
CA PRO A 11 12.38 7.55 -9.17
C PRO A 11 12.82 7.99 -7.76
N PRO A 12 12.42 7.24 -6.71
CA PRO A 12 12.89 7.50 -5.36
C PRO A 12 14.41 7.67 -5.30
N PRO A 13 14.94 8.65 -4.54
CA PRO A 13 16.38 8.92 -4.50
C PRO A 13 17.17 7.93 -3.63
N ILE A 14 16.52 6.85 -3.18
CA ILE A 14 17.07 5.89 -2.21
C ILE A 14 16.69 4.46 -2.55
N ASP A 15 17.52 3.52 -2.10
CA ASP A 15 17.20 2.09 -2.12
C ASP A 15 16.17 1.76 -1.04
N LYS A 16 15.26 0.81 -1.32
CA LYS A 16 14.22 0.33 -0.38
C LYS A 16 13.40 1.48 0.27
N PRO A 17 12.73 2.34 -0.52
CA PRO A 17 12.02 3.53 0.00
C PRO A 17 10.93 3.22 1.02
N PHE A 18 10.34 2.03 0.94
CA PHE A 18 9.25 1.60 1.81
C PHE A 18 9.69 1.35 3.27
N GLU A 19 10.99 1.18 3.52
CA GLU A 19 11.53 1.10 4.89
C GLU A 19 11.47 2.44 5.63
N CYS A 20 11.26 3.55 4.91
CA CYS A 20 11.26 4.87 5.52
C CYS A 20 9.96 5.29 6.19
N CYS A 21 8.87 4.55 5.96
CA CYS A 21 7.61 4.77 6.67
C CYS A 21 7.42 3.63 7.67
N LYS A 22 7.24 3.95 8.96
CA LYS A 22 6.97 3.01 10.04
C LYS A 22 5.52 2.51 9.99
N MET A 23 5.05 2.09 8.81
CA MET A 23 3.70 1.61 8.62
C MET A 23 3.56 0.19 9.17
N PRO A 24 2.69 -0.03 10.17
CA PRO A 24 2.38 -1.36 10.65
C PRO A 24 1.81 -2.22 9.53
N HIS A 25 2.11 -3.52 9.55
CA HIS A 25 1.57 -4.42 8.55
C HIS A 25 0.05 -4.62 8.74
N LEU A 26 -0.70 -4.69 7.64
CA LEU A 26 -2.12 -5.06 7.64
C LEU A 26 -2.33 -6.57 7.86
N PHE A 27 -1.32 -7.39 7.54
CA PHE A 27 -1.36 -8.85 7.71
C PHE A 27 -0.07 -9.28 8.39
N THR A 28 -0.15 -10.27 9.27
CA THR A 28 1.04 -10.80 9.95
C THR A 28 1.94 -11.55 8.97
N SER A 29 3.20 -11.76 9.37
CA SER A 29 4.12 -12.61 8.59
C SER A 29 3.62 -14.05 8.49
N GLU A 30 2.98 -14.56 9.55
CA GLU A 30 2.35 -15.89 9.57
C GLU A 30 1.21 -15.99 8.54
N GLU A 31 0.27 -15.04 8.54
CA GLU A 31 -0.84 -15.03 7.58
C GLU A 31 -0.34 -14.96 6.14
N ARG A 32 0.70 -14.15 5.90
CA ARG A 32 1.37 -14.07 4.59
C ARG A 32 1.99 -15.40 4.18
N ALA A 33 2.72 -16.04 5.10
CA ALA A 33 3.37 -17.33 4.82
C ALA A 33 2.35 -18.43 4.52
N GLU A 34 1.25 -18.49 5.28
CA GLU A 34 0.16 -19.44 5.07
C GLU A 34 -0.54 -19.26 3.72
N CYS A 35 -0.62 -18.02 3.22
CA CYS A 35 -1.12 -17.70 1.89
C CYS A 35 -0.04 -17.80 0.78
N GLY A 36 1.14 -18.35 1.10
CA GLY A 36 2.19 -18.65 0.13
C GLY A 36 2.96 -17.42 -0.34
N PHE A 37 2.94 -16.31 0.40
CA PHE A 37 3.87 -15.21 0.15
C PHE A 37 5.27 -15.61 0.60
N GLU A 38 6.22 -15.55 -0.32
CA GLU A 38 7.63 -15.70 -0.01
C GLU A 38 8.16 -14.39 0.58
N GLU A 39 9.08 -14.49 1.54
CA GLU A 39 9.83 -13.33 1.99
C GLU A 39 10.64 -12.75 0.81
N PRO A 40 10.67 -11.41 0.63
CA PRO A 40 11.45 -10.82 -0.45
C PRO A 40 12.93 -11.19 -0.32
N THR A 41 13.43 -12.07 -1.19
CA THR A 41 14.87 -12.33 -1.28
C THR A 41 15.54 -11.19 -2.04
N ASP A 42 16.65 -10.66 -1.51
CA ASP A 42 17.41 -9.59 -2.17
C ASP A 42 17.74 -9.97 -3.63
N GLY A 43 17.41 -9.06 -4.56
CA GLY A 43 17.78 -9.17 -5.98
C GLY A 43 16.77 -9.81 -6.92
N LYS A 44 15.65 -10.37 -6.45
CA LYS A 44 14.57 -10.80 -7.37
C LYS A 44 13.61 -9.64 -7.67
N PRO A 45 13.24 -9.40 -8.94
CA PRO A 45 12.20 -8.44 -9.26
C PRO A 45 10.91 -8.85 -8.55
N ARG A 46 10.26 -7.90 -7.87
CA ARG A 46 8.91 -8.11 -7.31
C ARG A 46 8.00 -8.49 -8.47
N ARG A 47 7.55 -9.74 -8.48
CA ARG A 47 6.54 -10.20 -9.44
C ARG A 47 5.22 -9.49 -9.12
N PRO A 48 4.34 -9.30 -10.12
CA PRO A 48 2.97 -8.90 -9.85
C PRO A 48 2.37 -9.78 -8.75
N ILE A 49 1.58 -9.18 -7.86
CA ILE A 49 0.95 -9.92 -6.77
C ILE A 49 0.01 -10.96 -7.39
N ASP A 50 0.17 -12.20 -6.97
CA ASP A 50 -0.74 -13.28 -7.34
C ASP A 50 -2.07 -13.06 -6.59
N CYS A 51 -3.11 -12.76 -7.36
CA CYS A 51 -4.44 -12.51 -6.83
C CYS A 51 -4.97 -13.63 -5.95
N SER A 52 -4.63 -14.89 -6.23
CA SER A 52 -5.06 -16.01 -5.38
C SER A 52 -4.51 -15.92 -3.96
N LYS A 53 -3.25 -15.47 -3.82
CA LYS A 53 -2.59 -15.28 -2.53
C LYS A 53 -3.19 -14.10 -1.77
N LEU A 54 -3.51 -13.01 -2.48
CA LEU A 54 -4.14 -11.86 -1.86
C LEU A 54 -5.59 -12.14 -1.42
N ILE A 55 -6.35 -12.86 -2.24
CA ILE A 55 -7.69 -13.34 -1.88
C ILE A 55 -7.63 -14.22 -0.63
N CYS A 56 -6.63 -15.10 -0.50
CA CYS A 56 -6.40 -15.88 0.72
C CYS A 56 -6.21 -14.99 1.96
N LEU A 57 -5.39 -13.95 1.89
CA LEU A 57 -5.19 -13.01 3.00
C LEU A 57 -6.47 -12.27 3.38
N MET A 58 -7.21 -11.80 2.39
CA MET A 58 -8.47 -11.09 2.61
C MET A 58 -9.54 -12.01 3.20
N ASN A 59 -9.63 -13.26 2.75
CA ASN A 59 -10.52 -14.28 3.31
C ASN A 59 -10.22 -14.57 4.79
N LYS A 60 -8.95 -14.65 5.20
CA LYS A 60 -8.58 -14.86 6.62
C LYS A 60 -9.12 -13.78 7.56
N LYS A 61 -9.37 -12.58 7.03
CA LYS A 61 -9.92 -11.44 7.76
C LYS A 61 -11.41 -11.20 7.47
N ASN A 62 -12.08 -12.08 6.71
CA ASN A 62 -13.46 -11.95 6.24
C ASN A 62 -13.71 -10.65 5.45
N LEU A 63 -12.77 -10.27 4.57
CA LEU A 63 -12.84 -9.04 3.77
C LEU A 63 -13.34 -9.26 2.35
N MET A 64 -13.83 -10.46 2.06
CA MET A 64 -14.37 -10.86 0.77
C MET A 64 -15.82 -11.30 0.97
N LYS A 65 -16.71 -10.97 0.04
CA LYS A 65 -18.07 -11.51 -0.01
C LYS A 65 -18.07 -12.94 -0.53
N ASP A 66 -17.16 -13.22 -1.45
CA ASP A 66 -16.89 -14.52 -2.05
C ASP A 66 -15.47 -14.54 -2.67
N ASP A 67 -15.09 -15.63 -3.33
CA ASP A 67 -13.75 -15.79 -3.93
C ASP A 67 -13.41 -14.77 -5.06
N LYS A 68 -14.36 -13.91 -5.46
CA LYS A 68 -14.20 -12.95 -6.56
C LYS A 68 -14.50 -11.51 -6.15
N ASN A 69 -15.38 -11.31 -5.17
CA ASN A 69 -15.91 -10.00 -4.81
C ASN A 69 -15.39 -9.55 -3.45
N VAL A 70 -14.79 -8.36 -3.42
CA VAL A 70 -14.32 -7.72 -2.17
C VAL A 70 -15.52 -7.20 -1.39
N ASP A 71 -15.49 -7.36 -0.07
CA ASP A 71 -16.44 -6.69 0.81
C ASP A 71 -15.87 -5.33 1.24
N LEU A 72 -16.18 -4.28 0.47
CA LEU A 72 -15.66 -2.93 0.71
C LEU A 72 -16.05 -2.38 2.09
N ASP A 73 -17.24 -2.72 2.60
CA ASP A 73 -17.69 -2.32 3.92
C ASP A 73 -16.87 -3.03 5.00
N ALA A 74 -16.66 -4.35 4.86
CA ALA A 74 -15.80 -5.10 5.78
C ALA A 74 -14.34 -4.63 5.75
N VAL A 75 -13.81 -4.26 4.56
CA VAL A 75 -12.47 -3.65 4.44
C VAL A 75 -12.42 -2.30 5.16
N SER A 76 -13.43 -1.46 4.99
CA SER A 76 -13.55 -0.17 5.68
C SER A 76 -13.53 -0.36 7.21
N ASP A 77 -14.34 -1.27 7.73
CA ASP A 77 -14.44 -1.58 9.17
C ASP A 77 -13.13 -2.18 9.72
N TYR A 78 -12.46 -3.02 8.92
CA TYR A 78 -11.17 -3.58 9.27
C TYR A 78 -10.11 -2.49 9.44
N LEU A 79 -10.07 -1.52 8.53
CA LEU A 79 -9.16 -0.38 8.59
C LEU A 79 -9.46 0.54 9.76
N ASP A 80 -10.74 0.70 10.14
CA ASP A 80 -11.11 1.47 11.34
C ASP A 80 -10.60 0.80 12.62
N LYS A 81 -10.68 -0.53 12.72
CA LYS A 81 -10.08 -1.28 13.83
C LYS A 81 -8.56 -1.17 13.84
N TRP A 82 -7.94 -1.31 12.66
CA TRP A 82 -6.49 -1.19 12.52
C TRP A 82 -6.00 0.21 12.93
N THR A 83 -6.70 1.28 12.56
CA THR A 83 -6.34 2.66 12.96
C THR A 83 -6.62 2.94 14.43
N ALA A 84 -7.56 2.24 15.08
CA ALA A 84 -7.74 2.34 16.53
C ALA A 84 -6.49 1.88 17.30
N GLU A 85 -5.76 0.89 16.78
CA GLU A 85 -4.49 0.41 17.34
C GLU A 85 -3.29 1.23 16.84
N ASN A 86 -3.44 1.95 15.72
CA ASN A 86 -2.39 2.68 15.03
C ASN A 86 -2.80 4.13 14.76
N ALA A 87 -3.14 4.85 15.84
CA ALA A 87 -3.84 6.13 15.79
C ALA A 87 -3.17 7.20 14.92
N ASP A 88 -1.83 7.21 14.85
CA ASP A 88 -1.10 8.18 14.00
C ASP A 88 -1.45 8.06 12.52
N PHE A 89 -1.88 6.87 12.09
CA PHE A 89 -2.24 6.58 10.70
C PHE A 89 -3.71 6.85 10.39
N LYS A 90 -4.53 7.25 11.36
CA LYS A 90 -5.97 7.43 11.16
C LYS A 90 -6.28 8.38 10.00
N ASP A 91 -5.76 9.60 10.03
CA ASP A 91 -6.08 10.62 9.03
C ASP A 91 -5.61 10.21 7.61
N THR A 92 -4.50 9.49 7.51
CA THR A 92 -3.97 9.05 6.22
C THR A 92 -4.76 7.87 5.66
N VAL A 93 -5.18 6.95 6.53
CA VAL A 93 -6.03 5.81 6.14
C VAL A 93 -7.44 6.29 5.78
N ASP A 94 -8.02 7.24 6.51
CA ASP A 94 -9.35 7.80 6.18
C ASP A 94 -9.35 8.40 4.76
N LYS A 95 -8.32 9.18 4.41
CA LYS A 95 -8.14 9.70 3.04
C LYS A 95 -7.91 8.62 2.01
N ALA A 96 -7.14 7.58 2.36
CA ALA A 96 -6.91 6.45 1.48
C ALA A 96 -8.22 5.69 1.22
N LYS A 97 -9.07 5.49 2.25
CA LYS A 97 -10.38 4.85 2.12
C LYS A 97 -11.25 5.56 1.09
N GLU A 98 -11.36 6.88 1.18
CA GLU A 98 -12.14 7.71 0.24
C GLU A 98 -11.68 7.56 -1.22
N ARG A 99 -10.39 7.34 -1.46
CA ARG A 99 -9.80 7.25 -2.81
C ARG A 99 -9.80 5.84 -3.36
N CYS A 100 -9.58 4.85 -2.50
CA CYS A 100 -9.19 3.50 -2.90
C CYS A 100 -10.29 2.46 -2.70
N LEU A 101 -11.23 2.63 -1.77
CA LEU A 101 -12.28 1.65 -1.51
C LEU A 101 -13.46 1.84 -2.45
N LYS A 102 -13.25 1.49 -3.72
CA LYS A 102 -14.25 1.58 -4.78
C LYS A 102 -14.01 0.52 -5.84
N GLU A 103 -15.07 0.08 -6.51
CA GLU A 103 -15.04 -0.96 -7.55
C GLU A 103 -14.19 -0.55 -8.77
N ASP A 104 -14.14 0.75 -9.08
CA ASP A 104 -13.43 1.32 -10.22
C ASP A 104 -12.05 1.88 -9.86
N VAL A 105 -11.42 1.39 -8.78
CA VAL A 105 -10.08 1.82 -8.38
C VAL A 105 -9.08 1.60 -9.52
N SER A 106 -8.28 2.63 -9.80
CA SER A 106 -7.30 2.61 -10.89
C SER A 106 -6.17 1.63 -10.58
N GLY A 107 -5.66 0.98 -11.63
CA GLY A 107 -4.52 0.08 -11.53
C GLY A 107 -4.23 -0.59 -12.88
N PRO A 108 -3.18 -1.42 -12.95
CA PRO A 108 -2.86 -2.18 -14.15
C PRO A 108 -4.05 -3.04 -14.60
N PRO A 109 -4.32 -3.17 -15.92
CA PRO A 109 -5.43 -3.98 -16.42
C PRO A 109 -5.44 -5.43 -15.91
N GLU A 110 -4.26 -6.01 -15.71
CA GLU A 110 -4.02 -7.36 -15.22
C GLU A 110 -4.20 -7.54 -13.70
N ALA A 111 -4.21 -6.46 -12.93
CA ALA A 111 -4.41 -6.50 -11.49
C ALA A 111 -5.88 -6.79 -11.18
N CYS A 112 -6.16 -7.75 -10.30
CA CYS A 112 -7.50 -7.96 -9.75
C CYS A 112 -7.90 -6.86 -8.76
N LEU A 113 -9.20 -6.73 -8.47
CA LEU A 113 -9.72 -5.72 -7.55
C LEU A 113 -9.04 -5.72 -6.17
N PRO A 114 -8.84 -6.88 -5.48
CA PRO A 114 -8.04 -6.94 -4.25
C PRO A 114 -6.67 -6.26 -4.37
N ASP A 115 -5.94 -6.54 -5.45
CA ASP A 115 -4.60 -6.02 -5.66
C ASP A 115 -4.60 -4.51 -5.90
N ARG A 116 -5.56 -4.02 -6.70
CA ARG A 116 -5.74 -2.59 -6.94
C ARG A 116 -6.06 -1.84 -5.65
N ILE A 117 -6.97 -2.37 -4.83
CA ILE A 117 -7.34 -1.76 -3.54
C ILE A 117 -6.15 -1.73 -2.60
N VAL A 118 -5.50 -2.88 -2.34
CA VAL A 118 -4.38 -2.97 -1.39
C VAL A 118 -3.20 -2.11 -1.85
N THR A 119 -2.89 -2.11 -3.14
CA THR A 119 -1.84 -1.27 -3.72
C THR A 119 -2.18 0.22 -3.58
N CYS A 120 -3.40 0.64 -3.91
CA CYS A 120 -3.85 2.02 -3.75
C CYS A 120 -3.74 2.46 -2.28
N MET A 121 -4.29 1.67 -1.36
CA MET A 121 -4.23 1.94 0.08
C MET A 121 -2.80 2.08 0.58
N PHE A 122 -1.90 1.17 0.18
CA PHE A 122 -0.49 1.22 0.54
C PHE A 122 0.18 2.51 0.06
N PHE A 123 0.00 2.89 -1.21
CA PHE A 123 0.63 4.09 -1.75
C PHE A 123 0.03 5.38 -1.19
N GLU A 124 -1.30 5.48 -1.04
CA GLU A 124 -1.92 6.66 -0.41
C GLU A 124 -1.46 6.86 1.03
N THR A 125 -1.38 5.77 1.80
CA THR A 125 -0.88 5.78 3.18
C THR A 125 0.60 6.16 3.23
N PHE A 126 1.43 5.56 2.37
CA PHE A 126 2.87 5.83 2.30
C PHE A 126 3.17 7.28 1.86
N ASN A 127 2.46 7.78 0.85
CA ASN A 127 2.62 9.15 0.34
C ASN A 127 2.30 10.21 1.40
N ASN A 128 1.44 9.85 2.35
CA ASN A 128 1.00 10.69 3.45
C ASN A 128 1.45 10.12 4.80
N CYS A 129 2.59 9.43 4.83
CA CYS A 129 3.08 8.75 6.01
C CYS A 129 3.23 9.73 7.20
N PRO A 130 2.59 9.46 8.34
CA PRO A 130 2.69 10.30 9.53
C PRO A 130 3.98 10.02 10.33
N LYS A 131 4.53 8.81 10.20
CA LYS A 131 5.66 8.31 10.99
C LYS A 131 6.80 7.87 10.08
N TRP A 132 7.73 8.79 9.83
CA TRP A 132 8.95 8.52 9.09
C TRP A 132 10.04 7.95 10.00
N GLU A 133 10.91 7.11 9.45
CA GLU A 133 12.18 6.78 10.09
C GLU A 133 13.09 8.02 10.16
N GLU A 134 13.73 8.21 11.31
CA GLU A 134 14.59 9.37 11.58
C GLU A 134 16.02 9.04 11.18
N ASN A 135 16.34 9.26 9.91
CA ASN A 135 17.71 9.17 9.38
C ASN A 135 17.83 9.91 8.05
N GLU A 136 19.08 10.25 7.67
CA GLU A 136 19.36 11.04 6.47
C GLU A 136 18.80 10.43 5.18
N LYS A 137 18.78 9.09 5.08
CA LYS A 137 18.21 8.38 3.92
C LYS A 137 16.70 8.65 3.81
N CYS A 138 15.98 8.55 4.92
CA CYS A 138 14.53 8.73 4.95
C CYS A 138 14.10 10.21 4.91
N ASP A 139 14.94 11.13 5.38
CA ASP A 139 14.75 12.57 5.19
C ASP A 139 14.79 12.95 3.69
N LYS A 140 15.73 12.38 2.92
CA LYS A 140 15.79 12.57 1.46
C LYS A 140 14.54 12.04 0.77
N MET A 141 14.04 10.88 1.21
CA MET A 141 12.80 10.30 0.68
C MET A 141 11.58 11.16 0.99
N LYS A 142 11.43 11.58 2.25
CA LYS A 142 10.33 12.46 2.67
C LYS A 142 10.31 13.75 1.87
N THR A 143 11.48 14.40 1.71
CA THR A 143 11.64 15.62 0.91
C THR A 143 11.23 15.39 -0.55
N HIS A 144 11.66 14.28 -1.16
CA HIS A 144 11.27 13.92 -2.53
C HIS A 144 9.74 13.77 -2.66
N MET A 145 9.10 13.08 -1.70
CA MET A 145 7.65 12.90 -1.69
C MET A 145 6.87 14.21 -1.50
N GLU A 146 7.35 15.11 -0.66
CA GLU A 146 6.78 16.46 -0.50
C GLU A 146 6.88 17.27 -1.79
N GLN A 147 8.05 17.28 -2.44
CA GLN A 147 8.24 17.96 -3.73
C GLN A 147 7.34 17.39 -4.83
N CYS A 148 7.14 16.08 -4.83
CA CYS A 148 6.27 15.43 -5.81
C CYS A 148 4.80 15.77 -5.59
N ARG A 149 4.33 15.79 -4.34
CA ARG A 149 2.96 16.22 -4.02
C ARG A 149 2.71 17.66 -4.43
N ALA A 150 3.66 18.56 -4.19
CA ALA A 150 3.56 19.97 -4.57
C ALA A 150 3.51 20.21 -6.10
N ARG A 151 3.86 19.22 -6.93
CA ARG A 151 3.74 19.29 -8.40
C ARG A 151 2.41 18.75 -8.93
N LEU A 152 1.63 18.07 -8.08
CA LEU A 152 0.33 17.48 -8.42
C LEU A 152 -0.85 18.37 -8.01
N THR A 153 -0.57 19.43 -7.25
CA THR A 153 -1.48 20.51 -6.84
C THR A 153 -1.30 21.72 -7.72
#